data_AF-A0A537US12-F1
#
_entry.id   AF-A0A537US12-F1
#
_cell.length_a   1.000
_cell.length_b   1.000
_cell.length_c   1.000
_cell.angle_alpha   90.00
_cell.angle_beta   90.00
_cell.angle_gamma   90.00
#
_symmetry.space_group_name_H-M   'P 1'
#
loop_
_entity.id
_entity.type
_entity.pdbx_description
1 polymer ?
#
loop_
_entity_poly.entity_id
_entity_poly.type
_entity_poly.pdbx_seq_one_letter_code
_entity_poly.pdbx_strand_id
1 'polypeptide(L)'
;MTDSDAVLAANLEFYRAFAICDLDAMDALWARQAPVACIHPGWPPLADRPSIMESWRGILSNSDSPRIVCYDERVFLYGDTALVICEEELGGGTLIASNLFVRETGGWRIAHHQAGQLAVRRPPRPRSTRLN
;
A
#
# COMPACT_ATOMS: atom_id res chain seq x y z
N MET A 1 -17.25 -2.96 12.59
CA MET A 1 -16.26 -2.67 11.53
C MET A 1 -16.40 -3.78 10.50
N THR A 2 -16.65 -3.44 9.24
CA THR A 2 -16.71 -4.44 8.17
C THR A 2 -15.29 -4.90 7.80
N ASP A 3 -15.16 -6.02 7.09
CA ASP A 3 -13.85 -6.44 6.58
C ASP A 3 -13.25 -5.41 5.62
N SER A 4 -14.08 -4.76 4.80
CA SER A 4 -13.66 -3.65 3.95
C SER A 4 -13.06 -2.51 4.77
N ASP A 5 -13.74 -2.08 5.85
CA ASP A 5 -13.22 -1.01 6.72
C ASP A 5 -11.90 -1.42 7.39
N ALA A 6 -11.78 -2.68 7.81
CA ALA A 6 -10.59 -3.20 8.46
C ALA A 6 -9.38 -3.26 7.50
N VAL A 7 -9.61 -3.65 6.25
CA VAL A 7 -8.58 -3.66 5.20
C VAL A 7 -8.16 -2.23 4.86
N LEU A 8 -9.11 -1.30 4.70
CA LEU A 8 -8.80 0.11 4.44
C LEU A 8 -8.04 0.75 5.60
N ALA A 9 -8.36 0.38 6.85
CA ALA A 9 -7.60 0.83 8.01
C ALA A 9 -6.15 0.30 8.01
N ALA A 10 -5.93 -0.96 7.62
CA ALA A 10 -4.58 -1.52 7.47
C ALA A 10 -3.79 -0.84 6.33
N ASN A 11 -4.46 -0.52 5.21
CA ASN A 11 -3.89 0.24 4.11
C ASN A 11 -3.50 1.66 4.53
N LEU A 12 -4.37 2.34 5.27
CA LEU A 12 -4.08 3.67 5.80
C LEU A 12 -2.86 3.65 6.73
N GLU A 13 -2.75 2.66 7.60
CA GLU A 13 -1.61 2.54 8.52
C GLU A 13 -0.30 2.25 7.76
N PHE A 14 -0.33 1.51 6.65
CA PHE A 14 0.83 1.35 5.76
C PHE A 14 1.34 2.67 5.21
N TYR A 15 0.46 3.49 4.64
CA TYR A 15 0.85 4.81 4.13
C TYR A 15 1.24 5.78 5.23
N ARG A 16 0.64 5.65 6.42
CA ARG A 16 1.06 6.42 7.60
C ARG A 16 2.48 6.06 8.02
N ALA A 17 2.78 4.76 8.19
CA ALA A 17 4.10 4.28 8.57
C ALA A 17 5.16 4.72 7.56
N PHE A 18 4.84 4.67 6.25
CA PHE A 18 5.70 5.23 5.21
C PHE A 18 5.88 6.75 5.40
N ALA A 19 4.81 7.52 5.48
CA ALA A 19 4.88 8.98 5.52
C ALA A 19 5.62 9.56 6.74
N ILE A 20 5.70 8.82 7.85
CA ILE A 20 6.42 9.23 9.07
C ILE A 20 7.73 8.46 9.29
N CYS A 21 8.16 7.65 8.32
CA CYS A 21 9.37 6.83 8.38
C CYS A 21 9.42 5.86 9.60
N ASP A 22 8.28 5.29 9.99
CA ASP A 22 8.18 4.34 11.10
C ASP A 22 8.42 2.90 10.61
N LEU A 23 9.66 2.44 10.75
CA LEU A 23 10.07 1.10 10.33
C LEU A 23 9.43 -0.01 11.19
N ASP A 24 9.19 0.23 12.47
CA ASP A 24 8.62 -0.77 13.37
C ASP A 24 7.13 -0.97 13.05
N ALA A 25 6.40 0.11 12.81
CA ALA A 25 5.02 0.04 12.33
C ALA A 25 4.95 -0.61 10.94
N MET A 26 5.87 -0.26 10.03
CA MET A 26 5.98 -0.92 8.72
C MET A 26 6.19 -2.44 8.88
N ASP A 27 7.15 -2.89 9.69
CA ASP A 27 7.43 -4.31 9.93
C ASP A 27 6.20 -5.06 10.48
N ALA A 28 5.45 -4.43 11.40
CA ALA A 28 4.26 -5.02 12.02
C ALA A 28 3.10 -5.29 11.03
N LEU A 29 3.03 -4.55 9.92
CA LEU A 29 1.96 -4.68 8.92
C LEU A 29 2.15 -5.86 7.96
N TRP A 30 3.40 -6.28 7.72
CA TRP A 30 3.70 -7.38 6.80
C TRP A 30 3.34 -8.74 7.40
N ALA A 31 2.79 -9.61 6.55
CA ALA A 31 2.41 -10.97 6.90
C ALA A 31 3.61 -11.76 7.47
N ARG A 32 3.32 -12.69 8.38
CA ARG A 32 4.32 -13.51 9.07
C ARG A 32 4.26 -14.98 8.67
N GLN A 33 3.07 -15.47 8.30
CA GLN A 33 2.80 -16.87 8.00
C GLN A 33 2.62 -17.07 6.50
N ALA A 34 1.93 -16.14 5.83
CA ALA A 34 1.76 -16.19 4.38
C ALA A 34 3.05 -15.82 3.64
N PRO A 35 3.25 -16.35 2.41
CA PRO A 35 4.30 -15.85 1.51
C PRO A 35 4.13 -14.35 1.24
N VAL A 36 5.26 -13.65 1.12
CA VAL A 36 5.29 -12.19 0.90
C VAL A 36 6.05 -11.82 -0.36
N ALA A 37 5.63 -10.74 -1.03
CA ALA A 37 6.38 -10.16 -2.14
C ALA A 37 6.26 -8.63 -2.19
N CYS A 38 7.32 -7.94 -2.62
CA CYS A 38 7.31 -6.49 -2.81
C CYS A 38 7.93 -6.13 -4.17
N ILE A 39 7.32 -5.21 -4.89
CA ILE A 39 7.87 -4.62 -6.11
C ILE A 39 7.77 -3.10 -6.00
N HIS A 40 8.89 -2.48 -5.65
CA HIS A 40 9.02 -1.02 -5.68
C HIS A 40 9.09 -0.52 -7.13
N PRO A 41 8.71 0.75 -7.39
CA PRO A 41 8.76 1.31 -8.74
C PRO A 41 10.15 1.19 -9.37
N GLY A 42 10.24 0.45 -10.47
CA GLY A 42 11.49 0.25 -11.22
C GLY A 42 12.45 -0.77 -10.62
N TRP A 43 12.10 -1.46 -9.54
CA TRP A 43 12.94 -2.46 -8.88
C TRP A 43 12.57 -3.88 -9.33
N PRO A 44 13.51 -4.85 -9.26
CA PRO A 44 13.17 -6.28 -9.37
C PRO A 44 12.31 -6.75 -8.18
N PRO A 45 11.57 -7.86 -8.32
CA PRO A 45 10.75 -8.37 -7.23
C PRO A 45 11.59 -8.87 -6.05
N LEU A 46 11.12 -8.55 -4.85
CA LEU A 46 11.57 -9.10 -3.58
C LEU A 46 10.53 -10.14 -3.12
N ALA A 47 10.95 -11.35 -2.78
CA ALA A 47 10.03 -12.47 -2.51
C ALA A 47 10.23 -13.11 -1.12
N ASP A 48 10.93 -12.42 -0.22
CA ASP A 48 11.16 -12.85 1.14
C ASP A 48 11.14 -11.66 2.11
N ARG A 49 10.70 -11.94 3.34
CA ARG A 49 10.45 -10.90 4.33
C ARG A 49 11.72 -10.13 4.75
N PRO A 50 12.88 -10.78 4.99
CA PRO A 50 14.13 -10.06 5.24
C PRO A 50 14.50 -9.04 4.15
N SER A 51 14.47 -9.44 2.88
CA SER A 51 14.79 -8.55 1.75
C SER A 51 13.80 -7.39 1.64
N ILE A 52 12.51 -7.65 1.86
CA ILE A 52 11.48 -6.61 1.87
C ILE A 52 11.73 -5.61 3.00
N MET A 53 12.02 -6.06 4.22
CA MET A 53 12.30 -5.16 5.34
C MET A 53 13.60 -4.38 5.18
N GLU A 54 14.62 -4.97 4.54
CA GLU A 54 15.84 -4.25 4.17
C GLU A 54 15.55 -3.12 3.18
N SER A 55 14.71 -3.39 2.16
CA SER A 55 14.32 -2.37 1.18
C SER A 55 13.59 -1.19 1.83
N TRP A 56 12.66 -1.47 2.76
CA TRP A 56 11.95 -0.42 3.50
C TRP A 56 12.90 0.36 4.40
N ARG A 57 13.83 -0.28 5.10
CA ARG A 57 14.84 0.44 5.89
C ARG A 57 15.64 1.42 5.03
N GLY A 58 16.08 0.98 3.84
CA GLY A 58 16.74 1.85 2.88
C GLY A 58 15.89 3.05 2.47
N ILE A 59 14.62 2.83 2.11
CA ILE A 59 13.70 3.88 1.67
C ILE A 59 13.35 4.86 2.81
N LEU A 60 13.04 4.35 4.00
CA LEU A 60 12.58 5.15 5.14
C LEU A 60 13.72 5.90 5.86
N SER A 61 14.97 5.44 5.72
CA SER A 61 16.15 6.14 6.26
C SER A 61 16.61 7.33 5.39
N ASN A 62 16.10 7.45 4.17
CA ASN A 62 16.44 8.56 3.28
C ASN A 62 15.63 9.81 3.63
N SER A 63 16.30 10.86 4.13
CA SER A 63 15.68 12.14 4.50
C SER A 63 15.09 12.91 3.32
N ASP A 64 15.49 12.57 2.09
CA ASP A 64 15.00 13.20 0.86
C ASP A 64 13.83 12.42 0.23
N SER A 65 13.35 11.35 0.89
CA SER A 65 12.21 10.58 0.40
C SER A 65 10.95 11.46 0.32
N PRO A 66 10.31 11.58 -0.87
CA PRO A 66 9.15 12.44 -1.04
C PRO A 66 7.99 11.97 -0.15
N ARG A 67 7.22 12.92 0.38
CA ARG A 67 5.97 12.61 1.08
C ARG A 67 5.02 11.91 0.12
N ILE A 68 4.58 10.72 0.49
CA ILE A 68 3.59 9.94 -0.25
C ILE A 68 2.18 10.27 0.26
N VAL A 69 1.24 10.42 -0.67
CA VAL A 69 -0.19 10.56 -0.34
C VAL A 69 -0.98 9.51 -1.11
N CYS A 70 -1.72 8.68 -0.39
CA CYS A 70 -2.63 7.68 -0.96
C CYS A 70 -4.03 8.27 -1.15
N TYR A 71 -4.65 8.02 -2.30
CA TYR A 71 -6.02 8.44 -2.59
C TYR A 71 -6.72 7.47 -3.56
N ASP A 72 -8.04 7.66 -3.73
CA ASP A 72 -8.91 6.86 -4.60
C ASP A 72 -8.84 5.34 -4.35
N GLU A 73 -8.69 4.96 -3.08
CA GLU A 73 -8.64 3.58 -2.61
C GLU A 73 -9.88 2.79 -3.02
N ARG A 74 -9.66 1.60 -3.57
CA ARG A 74 -10.72 0.63 -3.90
C ARG A 74 -10.36 -0.71 -3.32
N VAL A 75 -11.24 -1.22 -2.47
CA VAL A 75 -11.11 -2.53 -1.85
C VAL A 75 -11.92 -3.59 -2.61
N PHE A 76 -11.30 -4.74 -2.84
CA PHE A 76 -11.89 -5.94 -3.39
C PHE A 76 -11.69 -7.08 -2.39
N LEU A 77 -12.78 -7.65 -1.88
CA LEU A 77 -12.74 -8.73 -0.90
C LEU A 77 -12.85 -10.11 -1.57
N TYR A 78 -12.03 -11.05 -1.11
CA TYR A 78 -11.95 -12.43 -1.58
C TYR A 78 -11.80 -13.38 -0.37
N GLY A 79 -12.86 -13.46 0.44
CA GLY A 79 -12.85 -14.26 1.68
C GLY A 79 -11.80 -13.74 2.67
N ASP A 80 -10.75 -14.53 2.91
CA ASP A 80 -9.64 -14.18 3.80
C ASP A 80 -8.47 -13.46 3.10
N THR A 81 -8.70 -13.02 1.87
CA THR A 81 -7.78 -12.14 1.14
C THR A 81 -8.50 -10.89 0.66
N ALA A 82 -7.76 -9.80 0.49
CA ALA A 82 -8.31 -8.55 -0.02
C ALA A 82 -7.27 -7.82 -0.88
N LEU A 83 -7.71 -7.19 -1.96
CA LEU A 83 -6.87 -6.34 -2.78
C LEU A 83 -7.32 -4.89 -2.60
N VAL A 84 -6.38 -4.00 -2.28
CA VAL A 84 -6.58 -2.56 -2.37
C VAL A 84 -5.82 -2.04 -3.57
N ILE A 85 -6.51 -1.28 -4.43
CA ILE A 85 -5.89 -0.50 -5.50
C ILE A 85 -6.04 0.97 -5.13
N CYS A 86 -4.95 1.72 -5.18
CA CYS A 86 -4.93 3.15 -4.91
C CYS A 86 -3.92 3.86 -5.81
N GLU A 87 -4.08 5.17 -5.93
CA GLU A 87 -3.05 6.03 -6.53
C GLU A 87 -2.17 6.63 -5.43
N GLU A 88 -0.89 6.80 -5.73
CA GLU A 88 0.10 7.38 -4.83
C GLU A 88 0.69 8.64 -5.47
N GLU A 89 0.55 9.77 -4.80
CA GLU A 89 1.17 11.02 -5.23
C GLU A 89 2.53 11.20 -4.55
N LEU A 90 3.56 11.42 -5.36
CA LEU A 90 4.88 11.82 -4.90
C LEU A 90 5.30 13.11 -5.63
N GLY A 91 6.21 13.88 -5.05
CA GLY A 91 6.62 15.21 -5.55
C GLY A 91 7.19 15.27 -6.98
N GLY A 92 7.28 14.14 -7.71
CA GLY A 92 7.73 14.06 -9.11
C GLY A 92 6.82 13.24 -10.02
N GLY A 93 5.65 12.79 -9.57
CA GLY A 93 4.77 11.97 -10.40
C GLY A 93 3.69 11.23 -9.63
N THR A 94 2.97 10.36 -10.35
CA THR A 94 1.91 9.54 -9.79
C THR A 94 2.22 8.09 -10.01
N LEU A 95 2.04 7.29 -8.96
CA LEU A 95 2.08 5.85 -9.04
C LEU A 95 0.67 5.29 -8.88
N ILE A 96 0.52 4.04 -9.28
CA ILE A 96 -0.61 3.20 -8.91
C ILE A 96 -0.07 2.00 -8.16
N ALA A 97 -0.73 1.66 -7.06
CA ALA A 97 -0.34 0.55 -6.22
C ALA A 97 -1.45 -0.51 -6.11
N SER A 98 -1.01 -1.75 -5.97
CA SER A 98 -1.81 -2.90 -5.62
C SER A 98 -1.28 -3.51 -4.33
N ASN A 99 -2.08 -3.40 -3.27
CA ASN A 99 -1.77 -3.92 -1.93
C ASN A 99 -2.66 -5.13 -1.66
N LEU A 100 -2.07 -6.33 -1.68
CA LEU A 100 -2.74 -7.56 -1.32
C LEU A 100 -2.60 -7.79 0.19
N PHE A 101 -3.74 -7.99 0.83
CA PHE A 101 -3.84 -8.33 2.23
C PHE A 101 -4.32 -9.77 2.39
N VAL A 102 -3.84 -10.42 3.44
CA VAL A 102 -4.29 -11.72 3.91
C VAL A 102 -4.70 -11.59 5.37
N ARG A 103 -5.73 -12.33 5.79
CA ARG A 103 -6.12 -12.41 7.19
C ARG A 103 -5.20 -13.38 7.93
N GLU A 104 -4.48 -12.88 8.92
CA GLU A 104 -3.71 -13.69 9.87
C GLU A 104 -4.27 -13.55 11.28
N THR A 105 -3.75 -14.33 12.21
CA THR A 105 -4.02 -14.15 13.65
C THR A 105 -3.65 -12.72 14.05
N GLY A 106 -4.64 -11.95 14.53
CA GLY A 106 -4.44 -10.56 14.94
C GLY A 106 -4.71 -9.50 13.85
N GLY A 107 -5.24 -9.89 12.68
CA GLY A 107 -5.85 -8.97 11.72
C GLY A 107 -5.34 -9.12 10.28
N TRP A 108 -5.68 -8.13 9.45
CA TRP A 108 -5.20 -8.05 8.08
C TRP A 108 -3.71 -7.68 8.04
N ARG A 109 -2.97 -8.35 7.15
CA ARG A 109 -1.53 -8.16 6.94
C ARG A 109 -1.22 -8.05 5.47
N ILE A 110 -0.20 -7.27 5.11
CA ILE A 110 0.27 -7.13 3.73
C ILE A 110 0.99 -8.42 3.33
N ALA A 111 0.46 -9.09 2.33
CA ALA A 111 1.11 -10.20 1.65
C ALA A 111 1.86 -9.71 0.40
N HIS A 112 1.34 -8.70 -0.29
CA HIS A 112 2.02 -8.13 -1.44
C HIS A 112 1.82 -6.62 -1.57
N HIS A 113 2.89 -5.90 -1.88
CA HIS A 113 2.85 -4.52 -2.32
C HIS A 113 3.53 -4.44 -3.70
N GLN A 114 2.86 -3.83 -4.66
CA GLN A 114 3.47 -3.45 -5.93
C GLN A 114 3.03 -2.05 -6.27
N ALA A 115 4.00 -1.18 -6.56
CA ALA A 115 3.75 0.16 -7.07
C ALA A 115 4.50 0.38 -8.39
N GLY A 116 3.88 1.14 -9.30
CA GLY A 116 4.45 1.45 -10.60
C GLY A 116 3.95 2.77 -11.15
N GLN A 117 4.68 3.33 -12.12
CA GLN A 117 4.36 4.64 -12.66
C GLN A 117 3.01 4.65 -13.39
N LEU A 118 2.13 5.57 -13.01
CA LEU A 118 0.88 5.83 -13.70
C LEU A 118 1.12 6.84 -14.82
N ALA A 119 1.42 6.34 -16.03
CA ALA A 119 1.77 7.18 -17.17
C ALA A 119 0.63 8.10 -17.65
N VAL A 120 -0.63 7.67 -17.47
CA VAL A 120 -1.82 8.43 -17.85
C VAL A 120 -2.80 8.41 -16.69
N ARG A 121 -2.96 9.54 -16.01
CA ARG A 121 -4.06 9.71 -15.05
C ARG A 121 -5.38 9.76 -15.82
N ARG A 122 -6.33 8.92 -15.42
CA ARG A 122 -7.70 9.09 -15.91
C ARG A 122 -8.25 10.38 -15.29
N PRO A 123 -8.94 11.24 -16.06
CA PRO A 123 -9.58 12.41 -15.46
C PRO A 123 -10.50 11.98 -14.31
N PRO A 124 -10.55 12.73 -13.20
CA PRO A 124 -11.39 12.40 -12.07
C PRO A 124 -12.83 12.23 -12.56
N ARG A 125 -13.54 11.23 -12.02
CA ARG A 125 -14.97 11.09 -12.34
C ARG A 125 -15.67 12.39 -11.94
N PRO A 126 -16.49 12.99 -12.82
CA PRO A 126 -17.26 14.17 -12.42
C PRO A 126 -18.07 13.81 -11.18
N ARG A 127 -17.94 14.62 -10.12
CA ARG A 127 -18.79 14.50 -8.92
C ARG A 127 -20.22 14.45 -9.44
N SER A 128 -20.98 13.40 -9.10
CA SER A 128 -22.40 13.38 -9.42
C SER A 128 -23.02 14.60 -8.71
N THR A 129 -23.30 15.66 -9.47
CA THR A 129 -24.15 16.72 -8.97
C THR A 129 -25.52 16.07 -8.82
N ARG A 130 -25.86 15.61 -7.61
CA ARG A 130 -27.27 15.45 -7.27
C ARG A 130 -27.84 16.86 -7.32
N LEU A 131 -28.40 17.21 -8.47
CA LEU A 131 -29.31 18.32 -8.58
C LEU A 131 -30.56 17.85 -7.81
N ASN A 132 -30.81 18.50 -6.68
CA ASN A 132 -32.14 18.50 -6.08
C ASN A 132 -33.08 19.29 -6.99
#